data_AF-A0A534TYG2-F1
#
_entry.id   AF-A0A534TYG2-F1
#
_cell.length_a   1.000
_cell.length_b   1.000
_cell.length_c   1.000
_cell.angle_alpha   90.00
_cell.angle_beta   90.00
_cell.angle_gamma   90.00
#
_symmetry.space_group_name_H-M   'P 1'
#
loop_
_entity.id
_entity.type
_entity.pdbx_description
1 polymer ?
#
loop_
_entity_poly.entity_id
_entity_poly.type
_entity_poly.pdbx_seq_one_letter_code
_entity_poly.pdbx_strand_id
1 'polypeptide(L)'
;MCRCEKIARLRRRAVLVVVALALAALGACSTPLPDPQSAGAQIYQVRCSGCHALYAPASLTAAMWEMQVERMQTVMLRAAVNPLTEQERFLVLTYLKAHATDATSASAPAASAAPVASP
;
A
#
# COMPACT_ATOMS: atom_id res chain seq x y z
N MET A 1 -27.17 28.40 -39.04
CA MET A 1 -25.81 27.90 -38.69
C MET A 1 -25.51 27.77 -37.18
N CYS A 2 -26.46 28.01 -36.24
CA CYS A 2 -26.15 28.05 -34.80
C CYS A 2 -26.40 26.74 -34.01
N ARG A 3 -27.03 25.72 -34.61
CA ARG A 3 -27.53 24.52 -33.89
C ARG A 3 -26.56 23.33 -33.93
N CYS A 4 -25.87 23.08 -35.05
CA CYS A 4 -24.84 22.03 -35.13
C CYS A 4 -23.63 22.29 -34.22
N GLU A 5 -23.20 23.55 -34.11
CA GLU A 5 -22.07 23.93 -33.26
C GLU A 5 -22.39 23.80 -31.77
N LYS A 6 -23.64 24.07 -31.37
CA LYS A 6 -24.13 23.83 -30.00
C LYS A 6 -24.19 22.33 -29.67
N ILE A 7 -24.66 21.50 -30.61
CA ILE A 7 -24.71 20.03 -30.45
C ILE A 7 -23.30 19.44 -30.35
N ALA A 8 -22.36 19.90 -31.19
CA ALA A 8 -20.96 19.47 -31.14
C ALA A 8 -20.30 19.88 -29.80
N ARG A 9 -20.57 21.08 -29.30
CA ARG A 9 -20.10 21.53 -27.97
C ARG A 9 -20.70 20.74 -26.82
N LEU A 10 -22.01 20.42 -26.86
CA LEU A 10 -22.65 19.59 -25.83
C LEU A 10 -22.07 18.17 -25.81
N ARG A 11 -21.89 17.53 -26.98
CA ARG A 11 -21.30 16.20 -27.07
C ARG A 11 -19.86 16.18 -26.58
N ARG A 12 -19.05 17.19 -26.93
CA ARG A 12 -17.66 17.33 -26.44
C ARG A 12 -17.62 17.49 -24.93
N ARG A 13 -18.51 18.31 -24.34
CA ARG A 13 -18.62 18.45 -22.88
C ARG A 13 -19.04 17.15 -22.20
N ALA A 14 -20.05 16.46 -22.75
CA ALA A 14 -20.50 15.17 -22.22
C ALA A 14 -19.38 14.13 -22.26
N VAL A 15 -18.63 14.05 -23.36
CA VAL A 15 -17.46 13.17 -23.48
C VAL A 15 -16.39 13.52 -22.45
N LEU A 16 -16.07 14.81 -22.24
CA LEU A 16 -15.09 15.22 -21.25
C LEU A 16 -15.53 14.88 -19.82
N VAL A 17 -16.82 15.06 -19.49
CA VAL A 17 -17.38 14.69 -18.17
C VAL A 17 -17.33 13.18 -17.97
N VAL A 18 -17.70 12.38 -18.98
CA VAL A 18 -17.64 10.91 -18.90
C VAL A 18 -16.20 10.43 -18.73
N VAL A 19 -15.24 11.01 -19.46
CA VAL A 19 -13.82 10.68 -19.33
C VAL A 19 -13.28 11.04 -17.95
N ALA A 20 -13.64 12.22 -17.42
CA ALA A 20 -13.24 12.64 -16.07
C ALA A 20 -13.82 11.71 -14.98
N LEU A 21 -15.09 11.32 -15.10
CA LEU A 21 -15.73 10.38 -14.18
C LEU A 21 -15.10 8.97 -14.26
N ALA A 22 -14.80 8.49 -15.47
CA ALA A 22 -14.14 7.20 -15.66
C ALA A 22 -12.72 7.19 -15.07
N LEU A 23 -11.93 8.26 -15.25
CA LEU A 23 -10.61 8.40 -14.66
C LEU A 23 -10.66 8.44 -13.13
N ALA A 24 -11.65 9.11 -12.54
CA ALA A 24 -11.83 9.17 -11.09
C ALA A 24 -12.17 7.78 -10.49
N ALA A 25 -12.96 6.96 -11.20
CA ALA A 25 -13.36 5.64 -10.73
C ALA A 25 -12.21 4.61 -10.70
N LEU A 26 -11.15 4.81 -11.51
CA LEU A 26 -10.04 3.85 -11.64
C LEU A 26 -8.95 4.00 -10.56
N GLY A 27 -8.98 5.04 -9.72
CA GLY A 27 -7.87 5.42 -8.84
C GLY A 27 -7.99 5.08 -7.35
N ALA A 28 -9.07 4.45 -6.88
CA ALA A 28 -9.49 4.52 -5.47
C ALA A 28 -9.44 3.21 -4.67
N CYS A 29 -8.39 2.40 -4.81
CA CYS A 29 -8.19 1.21 -3.96
C CYS A 29 -6.87 1.29 -3.17
N SER A 30 -6.70 2.35 -2.37
CA SER A 30 -5.57 2.48 -1.43
C SER A 30 -6.11 2.32 -0.02
N THR A 31 -5.86 1.18 0.62
CA THR A 31 -6.18 1.02 2.05
C THR A 31 -5.29 1.97 2.86
N PRO A 32 -5.85 2.86 3.69
CA PRO A 32 -5.05 3.76 4.50
C PRO A 32 -4.17 2.96 5.47
N LEU A 33 -2.97 3.47 5.74
CA LEU A 33 -2.11 2.92 6.78
C LEU A 33 -2.79 3.03 8.14
N PRO A 34 -2.64 2.04 9.04
CA PRO A 34 -3.07 2.18 10.43
C PRO A 34 -2.30 3.35 11.09
N ASP A 35 -2.96 4.07 11.99
CA ASP A 35 -2.41 5.25 12.66
C ASP A 35 -1.56 6.18 11.75
N PRO A 36 -2.18 6.74 10.68
CA PRO A 36 -1.45 7.46 9.63
C PRO A 36 -0.84 8.77 10.13
N GLN A 37 -1.23 9.25 11.30
CA GLN A 37 -0.69 10.46 11.91
C GLN A 37 0.51 10.19 12.82
N SER A 38 0.80 8.93 13.15
CA SER A 38 2.03 8.59 13.88
C SER A 38 3.29 8.96 13.12
N ALA A 39 4.34 9.33 13.85
CA ALA A 39 5.65 9.60 13.25
C ALA A 39 6.17 8.40 12.45
N GLY A 40 5.97 7.17 12.96
CA GLY A 40 6.39 5.96 12.28
C GLY A 40 5.64 5.70 10.96
N ALA A 41 4.32 5.92 10.92
CA ALA A 41 3.55 5.80 9.68
C ALA A 41 3.98 6.83 8.63
N GLN A 42 4.20 8.08 9.03
CA GLN A 42 4.64 9.15 8.12
C GLN A 42 6.03 8.86 7.53
N ILE A 43 6.99 8.45 8.37
CA ILE A 43 8.32 8.05 7.90
C ILE A 43 8.22 6.80 7.02
N TYR A 44 7.42 5.80 7.39
CA TYR A 44 7.22 4.59 6.57
C TYR A 44 6.67 4.95 5.19
N GLN A 45 5.66 5.83 5.13
CA GLN A 45 5.09 6.28 3.88
C GLN A 45 6.12 7.00 3.01
N VAL A 46 6.81 8.01 3.56
CA VAL A 46 7.75 8.84 2.80
C VAL A 46 8.99 8.07 2.37
N ARG A 47 9.54 7.21 3.24
CA ARG A 47 10.83 6.55 2.99
C ARG A 47 10.69 5.24 2.21
N CYS A 48 9.54 4.56 2.30
CA CYS A 48 9.37 3.22 1.71
C CYS A 48 8.49 3.18 0.45
N SER A 49 7.79 4.27 0.08
CA SER A 49 6.96 4.31 -1.13
C SER A 49 7.70 4.76 -2.40
N GLY A 50 9.00 5.07 -2.30
CA GLY A 50 9.77 5.65 -3.41
C GLY A 50 10.15 4.65 -4.51
N CYS A 51 10.22 3.36 -4.20
CA CYS A 51 10.70 2.33 -5.14
C CYS A 51 9.62 1.31 -5.53
N HIS A 52 8.62 1.09 -4.67
CA HIS A 52 7.50 0.18 -4.91
C HIS A 52 6.31 0.59 -4.04
N ALA A 53 5.15 -0.04 -4.25
CA ALA A 53 4.00 0.13 -3.39
C ALA A 53 4.33 -0.29 -1.94
N LEU A 54 3.72 0.39 -0.96
CA LEU A 54 3.90 0.04 0.45
C LEU A 54 3.28 -1.32 0.74
N TYR A 55 4.01 -2.12 1.50
CA TYR A 55 3.47 -3.35 2.04
C TYR A 55 2.58 -3.02 3.24
N ALA A 56 1.44 -3.72 3.37
CA ALA A 56 0.58 -3.54 4.53
C ALA A 56 1.32 -3.99 5.80
N PRO A 57 1.31 -3.22 6.92
CA PRO A 57 2.01 -3.63 8.15
C PRO A 57 1.60 -5.02 8.66
N ALA A 58 0.32 -5.39 8.49
CA ALA A 58 -0.19 -6.71 8.88
C ALA A 58 0.24 -7.86 7.93
N SER A 59 1.04 -7.61 6.88
CA SER A 59 1.47 -8.66 5.95
C SER A 59 2.59 -9.57 6.48
N LEU A 60 3.33 -9.12 7.50
CA LEU A 60 4.44 -9.87 8.09
C LEU A 60 4.34 -9.82 9.62
N THR A 61 4.98 -10.78 10.27
CA THR A 61 5.15 -10.77 11.74
C THR A 61 6.17 -9.71 12.16
N ALA A 62 6.14 -9.33 13.44
CA ALA A 62 7.07 -8.35 13.99
C ALA A 62 8.55 -8.73 13.78
N ALA A 63 8.90 -10.01 13.92
CA ALA A 63 10.26 -10.50 13.69
C ALA A 63 10.66 -10.46 12.21
N MET A 64 9.72 -10.75 11.30
CA MET A 64 9.97 -10.66 9.87
C MET A 64 10.18 -9.21 9.42
N TRP A 65 9.44 -8.26 9.99
CA TRP A 65 9.65 -6.84 9.70
C TRP A 65 11.04 -6.35 10.08
N GLU A 66 11.56 -6.81 11.21
CA GLU A 66 12.92 -6.47 11.65
C GLU A 66 13.96 -6.91 10.61
N MET A 67 13.89 -8.16 10.16
CA MET A 67 14.75 -8.67 9.09
C MET A 67 14.59 -7.92 7.77
N GLN A 68 13.36 -7.56 7.41
CA GLN A 68 13.07 -6.93 6.13
C GLN A 68 13.51 -5.47 6.07
N VAL A 69 13.35 -4.70 7.16
CA VAL A 69 13.86 -3.32 7.21
C VAL A 69 15.38 -3.31 7.13
N GLU A 70 16.08 -4.21 7.82
CA GLU A 70 17.54 -4.33 7.72
C GLU A 70 17.99 -4.72 6.31
N ARG A 71 17.28 -5.65 5.67
CA ARG A 71 17.51 -5.96 4.25
C ARG A 71 17.30 -4.74 3.36
N MET A 72 16.25 -3.94 3.61
CA MET A 72 15.97 -2.74 2.83
C MET A 72 17.05 -1.67 2.97
N GLN A 73 17.69 -1.50 4.14
CA GLN A 73 18.85 -0.61 4.29
C GLN A 73 19.94 -0.95 3.26
N THR A 74 20.23 -2.25 3.08
CA THR A 74 21.22 -2.72 2.10
C THR A 74 20.75 -2.51 0.66
N VAL A 75 19.45 -2.69 0.38
CA VAL A 75 18.88 -2.45 -0.95
C VAL A 75 18.92 -0.96 -1.30
N MET A 76 18.59 -0.07 -0.37
CA MET A 76 18.67 1.39 -0.55
C MET A 76 20.10 1.80 -0.91
N LEU A 77 21.10 1.32 -0.16
CA LEU A 77 22.51 1.55 -0.48
C LEU A 77 22.87 1.15 -1.91
N ARG A 78 22.49 -0.08 -2.32
CA ARG A 78 22.78 -0.61 -3.67
C ARG A 78 22.06 0.18 -4.77
N ALA A 79 20.92 0.76 -4.46
CA ALA A 79 20.16 1.63 -5.36
C ALA A 79 20.63 3.10 -5.32
N ALA A 80 21.74 3.41 -4.63
CA ALA A 80 22.23 4.77 -4.40
C ALA A 80 21.20 5.71 -3.72
N VAL A 81 20.31 5.13 -2.92
CA VAL A 81 19.36 5.86 -2.05
C VAL A 81 19.94 5.89 -0.64
N ASN A 82 19.93 7.06 -0.02
CA ASN A 82 20.36 7.20 1.37
C ASN A 82 19.51 6.30 2.28
N PRO A 83 20.15 5.40 3.06
CA PRO A 83 19.46 4.55 4.02
C PRO A 83 18.69 5.35 5.07
N LEU A 84 17.81 4.68 5.80
CA LEU A 84 17.21 5.24 7.01
C LEU A 84 18.31 5.57 8.02
N THR A 85 18.23 6.77 8.59
CA THR A 85 18.95 7.12 9.82
C THR A 85 18.52 6.21 10.97
N GLU A 86 19.27 6.20 12.07
CA GLU A 86 18.92 5.40 13.24
C GLU A 86 17.55 5.75 13.81
N GLN A 87 17.24 7.06 13.88
CA GLN A 87 15.94 7.53 14.35
C GLN A 87 14.80 7.11 13.43
N GLU A 88 14.95 7.25 12.11
CA GLU A 88 13.94 6.81 11.14
C GLU A 88 13.74 5.30 11.22
N ARG A 89 14.82 4.52 11.31
CA ARG A 89 14.77 3.06 11.44
C ARG A 89 14.02 2.65 12.70
N PHE A 90 14.32 3.28 13.83
CA PHE A 90 13.62 3.04 15.10
C PHE A 90 12.12 3.33 14.99
N LEU A 91 11.72 4.48 14.42
CA LEU A 91 10.32 4.86 14.26
C LEU A 91 9.56 3.91 13.33
N VAL A 92 10.17 3.55 12.19
CA VAL A 92 9.57 2.62 11.22
C VAL A 92 9.41 1.22 11.81
N LEU A 93 10.44 0.69 12.49
CA LEU A 93 10.37 -0.63 13.12
C LEU A 93 9.35 -0.66 14.25
N THR A 94 9.30 0.37 15.08
CA THR A 94 8.32 0.47 16.18
C THR A 94 6.90 0.41 15.61
N TYR A 95 6.63 1.20 14.57
CA TYR A 95 5.34 1.24 13.90
C TYR A 95 4.98 -0.09 13.23
N LEU A 96 5.88 -0.66 12.41
CA LEU A 96 5.63 -1.92 11.70
C LEU A 96 5.40 -3.08 12.66
N LYS A 97 6.14 -3.15 13.78
CA LYS A 97 5.97 -4.19 14.80
C LYS A 97 4.66 -4.03 15.58
N ALA A 98 4.23 -2.80 15.86
CA ALA A 98 2.96 -2.53 16.54
C ALA A 98 1.72 -2.88 15.69
N HIS A 99 1.86 -2.90 14.37
CA HIS A 99 0.78 -3.22 13.42
C HIS A 99 1.04 -4.50 12.61
N ALA A 100 1.99 -5.33 13.06
CA ALA A 100 2.31 -6.61 12.44
C ALA A 100 1.16 -7.63 12.64
N THR A 101 1.14 -8.68 11.82
CA THR A 101 0.30 -9.84 12.14
C THR A 101 0.90 -10.61 13.32
N ASP A 102 0.04 -11.11 14.20
CA ASP A 102 0.47 -11.99 15.27
C ASP A 102 1.07 -13.27 14.66
N ALA A 103 2.15 -13.78 15.26
CA ALA A 103 2.77 -15.04 14.84
C ALA A 103 1.76 -16.21 14.86
N THR A 104 0.78 -16.16 15.76
CA THR A 104 -0.31 -17.13 15.87
C THR A 104 -1.30 -17.02 14.72
N SER A 105 -1.62 -15.80 14.26
CA SER A 105 -2.53 -15.53 13.13
C SER A 105 -1.89 -15.83 11.78
N ALA A 106 -0.56 -15.75 11.67
CA ALA A 106 0.21 -16.18 10.49
C ALA A 106 0.32 -17.71 10.35
N SER A 107 0.06 -18.47 11.43
CA SER A 107 0.21 -19.94 11.48
C SER A 107 -1.11 -20.70 11.41
N ALA A 108 -2.25 -20.01 11.31
CA ALA A 108 -3.53 -20.68 11.07
C ALA A 108 -3.49 -21.33 9.67
N PRO A 109 -3.57 -22.66 9.54
CA PRO A 109 -3.61 -23.27 8.23
C PRO A 109 -4.90 -22.82 7.56
N ALA A 110 -4.85 -22.65 6.23
CA ALA A 110 -6.02 -22.69 5.37
C ALA A 110 -6.62 -24.11 5.38
N ALA A 111 -7.03 -24.60 6.56
CA ALA A 111 -7.71 -25.86 6.76
C ALA A 111 -9.20 -25.64 6.53
N SER A 112 -9.55 -25.48 5.25
CA SER A 112 -10.80 -26.03 4.74
C SER A 112 -10.43 -27.25 3.91
N ALA A 113 -9.90 -28.27 4.58
CA ALA A 113 -9.97 -29.63 4.07
C ALA A 113 -11.33 -30.16 4.49
N ALA A 114 -12.25 -30.24 3.52
CA ALA A 114 -13.53 -30.89 3.67
C ALA A 114 -13.33 -32.34 4.15
N PRO A 115 -14.24 -32.89 4.97
CA PRO A 115 -14.23 -34.31 5.26
C PRO A 115 -14.73 -35.05 4.01
N VAL A 116 -13.85 -35.75 3.29
CA VAL A 116 -14.31 -36.77 2.35
C VAL A 116 -14.68 -37.98 3.19
N ALA A 117 -15.98 -38.10 3.43
CA ALA A 117 -16.62 -39.34 3.81
C ALA A 117 -16.58 -40.33 2.63
N SER A 118 -16.47 -41.61 2.98
CA SER A 118 -16.34 -42.83 2.19
C SER A 118 -17.46 -43.05 1.14
N PRO A 119 -17.41 -44.15 0.34
CA PRO A 119 -17.64 -45.51 0.85
C PRO A 119 -16.42 -46.44 0.83
#